data_AF-A0A534JVQ4-F1
#
_entry.id   AF-A0A534JVQ4-F1
#
_cell.length_a   1.000
_cell.length_b   1.000
_cell.length_c   1.000
_cell.angle_alpha   90.00
_cell.angle_beta   90.00
_cell.angle_gamma   90.00
#
_symmetry.space_group_name_H-M   'P 1'
#
loop_
_entity.id
_entity.type
_entity.pdbx_description
1 polymer ?
#
loop_
_entity_poly.entity_id
_entity_poly.type
_entity_poly.pdbx_seq_one_letter_code
_entity_poly.pdbx_strand_id
1 'polypeptide(L)' 'AVRASKAVGLEISGVDMIFRGDTPYVLEVNASPGFHGLLDATGVNAADAMVEYAVEKAKAGEPKRP' A
#
# COMPACT_ATOMS: atom_id res chain seq x y z
N ALA A 1 -7.66 4.10 -3.35
CA ALA A 1 -6.37 3.52 -2.94
C ALA A 1 -5.40 3.33 -4.12
N VAL A 2 -5.40 2.22 -4.87
CA VAL A 2 -4.33 1.86 -5.82
C VAL A 2 -3.92 2.96 -6.81
N ARG A 3 -4.89 3.69 -7.39
CA ARG A 3 -4.58 4.82 -8.29
C ARG A 3 -3.80 5.96 -7.61
N ALA A 4 -4.09 6.23 -6.34
CA ALA A 4 -3.40 7.26 -5.58
C ALA A 4 -1.95 6.86 -5.31
N SER A 5 -1.71 5.63 -4.87
CA SER A 5 -0.36 5.07 -4.68
C SER A 5 0.49 5.17 -5.95
N LYS A 6 -0.08 4.78 -7.10
CA LYS A 6 0.59 4.91 -8.41
C LYS A 6 0.88 6.36 -8.79
N ALA A 7 -0.04 7.28 -8.52
CA ALA A 7 0.14 8.69 -8.86
C ALA A 7 1.31 9.34 -8.10
N VAL A 8 1.65 8.81 -6.92
CA VAL A 8 2.79 9.29 -6.11
C VAL A 8 4.02 8.37 -6.20
N GLY A 9 4.02 7.38 -7.09
CA GLY A 9 5.16 6.49 -7.32
C GLY A 9 5.47 5.51 -6.19
N LEU A 10 4.51 5.22 -5.32
CA LEU A 10 4.67 4.28 -4.22
C LEU A 10 4.12 2.89 -4.59
N GLU A 11 4.93 1.86 -4.35
CA GLU A 11 4.56 0.46 -4.57
C GLU A 11 3.83 -0.14 -3.37
N ILE A 12 4.17 0.33 -2.17
CA ILE A 12 3.48 0.01 -0.92
C ILE A 12 3.14 1.34 -0.23
N SER A 13 1.89 1.50 0.20
CA SER A 13 1.43 2.72 0.86
C SER A 13 0.14 2.47 1.65
N GLY A 14 -0.06 3.23 2.72
CA GLY A 14 -1.39 3.43 3.32
C GLY A 14 -2.11 4.56 2.59
N VAL A 15 -3.42 4.44 2.37
CA VAL A 15 -4.21 5.50 1.71
C VAL A 15 -5.41 5.82 2.57
N ASP A 16 -5.41 7.03 3.10
CA ASP A 16 -6.47 7.51 3.98
C ASP A 16 -7.57 8.13 3.13
N MET A 17 -8.80 7.74 3.40
CA MET A 17 -9.95 8.07 2.56
C MET A 17 -11.16 8.43 3.40
N ILE A 18 -11.94 9.39 2.91
CA ILE A 18 -13.27 9.71 3.43
C ILE A 18 -14.30 9.55 2.33
N PHE A 19 -15.56 9.37 2.73
CA PHE A 19 -16.65 9.12 1.80
C PHE A 19 -17.72 10.20 1.93
N ARG A 20 -18.16 10.75 0.79
CA ARG A 20 -19.39 11.56 0.69
C ARG A 20 -20.42 10.72 -0.07
N GLY A 21 -21.34 10.09 0.65
CA GLY A 21 -22.15 9.01 0.10
C GLY A 21 -21.25 7.87 -0.39
N ASP A 22 -21.48 7.36 -1.59
CA ASP A 22 -20.65 6.31 -2.19
C ASP A 22 -19.40 6.83 -2.89
N THR A 23 -19.13 8.15 -2.82
CA THR A 23 -17.98 8.77 -3.49
C THR A 23 -16.77 8.83 -2.55
N PRO A 24 -15.67 8.14 -2.85
CA PRO A 24 -14.43 8.22 -2.08
C PRO A 24 -13.59 9.45 -2.43
N TYR A 25 -12.99 10.06 -1.41
CA TYR A 25 -11.99 11.13 -1.51
C TYR A 25 -10.72 10.69 -0.80
N VAL A 26 -9.57 10.92 -1.43
CA VAL A 26 -8.26 10.64 -0.83
C VAL A 26 -7.82 11.84 0.01
N LEU A 27 -7.33 11.59 1.21
CA LEU A 27 -6.79 12.61 2.11
C LEU A 27 -5.27 12.61 2.12
N GLU A 28 -4.68 11.44 2.36
CA GLU A 28 -3.24 11.25 2.49
C GLU A 28 -2.81 9.94 1.84
N VAL A 29 -1.57 9.93 1.33
CA VAL A 29 -0.88 8.71 0.91
C VAL A 29 0.40 8.58 1.73
N ASN A 30 0.42 7.58 2.61
CA ASN A 30 1.50 7.34 3.55
C ASN A 30 2.50 6.33 2.98
N ALA A 31 3.78 6.71 2.86
CA ALA A 31 4.85 5.82 2.38
C ALA A 31 5.31 4.79 3.42
N SER A 32 5.10 5.09 4.72
CA SER A 32 5.45 4.19 5.82
C SER A 32 4.28 4.09 6.81
N PRO A 33 3.16 3.47 6.40
CA PRO A 33 2.00 3.29 7.28
C PRO A 33 2.27 2.28 8.39
N GLY A 34 1.60 2.43 9.54
CA GLY A 34 1.56 1.40 10.57
C GLY A 34 0.48 0.35 10.28
N PHE A 35 0.79 -0.94 10.48
CA PHE A 35 -0.12 -2.05 10.15
C PHE A 35 -0.64 -2.84 11.35
N HIS A 36 -0.14 -2.59 12.56
CA HIS A 36 -0.58 -3.34 13.74
C HIS A 36 -2.09 -3.18 13.99
N GLY A 37 -2.57 -1.94 14.00
CA GLY A 37 -4.01 -1.68 14.15
C GLY A 37 -4.85 -2.21 12.97
N LEU A 38 -4.28 -2.28 11.76
CA LEU A 38 -4.96 -2.87 10.60
C LEU A 38 -5.14 -4.38 10.81
N LEU A 39 -4.11 -5.07 11.28
CA LEU A 39 -4.16 -6.50 11.62
C LEU A 39 -5.24 -6.76 12.67
N ASP A 40 -5.21 -6.01 13.77
CA ASP A 40 -6.16 -6.20 14.87
C ASP A 40 -7.62 -5.95 14.44
N ALA A 41 -7.84 -4.95 13.58
CA ALA A 41 -9.18 -4.57 13.14
C ALA A 41 -9.75 -5.48 12.03
N THR A 42 -8.90 -6.08 11.19
CA THR A 42 -9.35 -6.78 9.97
C THR A 42 -8.99 -8.26 9.92
N GLY A 43 -8.04 -8.70 10.77
CA GLY A 43 -7.42 -10.02 10.68
C GLY A 43 -6.48 -10.17 9.47
N VAL A 44 -6.25 -9.12 8.69
CA VAL A 44 -5.38 -9.16 7.51
C VAL A 44 -3.95 -8.85 7.91
N ASN A 45 -3.05 -9.81 7.69
CA ASN A 45 -1.62 -9.61 7.88
C ASN A 45 -0.98 -8.96 6.65
N ALA A 46 -0.94 -7.62 6.63
CA ALA A 46 -0.29 -6.87 5.56
C ALA A 46 1.25 -7.05 5.55
N ALA A 47 1.88 -7.34 6.69
CA ALA A 47 3.33 -7.50 6.76
C ALA A 47 3.80 -8.73 5.97
N ASP A 48 3.10 -9.86 6.09
CA ASP A 48 3.42 -11.08 5.33
C ASP A 48 3.31 -10.82 3.81
N ALA A 49 2.24 -10.17 3.38
CA ALA A 49 2.05 -9.81 1.97
C ALA A 49 3.14 -8.87 1.44
N MET A 50 3.60 -7.92 2.26
CA MET A 50 4.70 -7.02 1.90
C MET A 50 6.04 -7.77 1.78
N VAL A 51 6.32 -8.71 2.68
CA VAL A 51 7.52 -9.54 2.64
C VAL A 51 7.49 -10.45 1.41
N GLU A 52 6.37 -11.12 1.13
CA GLU A 52 6.20 -11.94 -0.06
C GLU A 52 6.42 -11.12 -1.33
N TYR A 53 5.80 -9.93 -1.42
CA TYR A 53 6.02 -9.01 -2.53
C TYR A 53 7.50 -8.63 -2.70
N ALA A 54 8.18 -8.28 -1.61
CA ALA A 54 9.60 -7.90 -1.65
C ALA A 54 10.50 -9.06 -2.12
N VAL A 55 10.21 -10.29 -1.65
CA VAL A 55 10.93 -11.50 -2.05
C VAL A 55 10.72 -11.81 -3.53
N GLU A 56 9.48 -11.80 -4.01
CA GLU A 56 9.18 -12.07 -5.41
C GLU A 56 9.78 -11.02 -6.34
N LYS A 57 9.74 -9.74 -5.92
CA LYS A 57 10.40 -8.66 -6.65
C LYS A 57 11.92 -8.84 -6.72
N ALA A 58 12.56 -9.24 -5.63
CA ALA A 58 14.00 -9.50 -5.61
C ALA A 58 14.38 -10.67 -6.54
N LYS A 59 13.56 -11.73 -6.60
CA LYS A 59 13.75 -12.88 -7.50
C LYS A 59 13.56 -12.53 -8.98
N ALA A 60 12.61 -11.65 -9.28
CA ALA A 60 12.31 -11.22 -10.65
C ALA A 60 13.46 -10.42 -11.31
N GLY A 61 14.45 -10.00 -10.53
CA GLY A 61 15.54 -9.13 -10.97
C GLY A 61 15.09 -7.68 -11.09
N GLU A 62 16.01 -6.73 -10.86
CA GLU A 62 15.69 -5.30 -11.06
C GLU A 62 15.42 -5.02 -12.55
N PRO A 63 14.34 -4.29 -12.92
CA PRO A 63 14.38 -3.55 -14.15
C PRO A 63 15.57 -2.58 -14.05
N LYS A 64 16.52 -2.66 -15.00
CA LYS A 64 17.62 -1.70 -15.09
C LYS A 64 17.04 -0.29 -14.96
N ARG A 65 17.47 0.44 -13.93
CA ARG A 65 17.26 1.89 -13.90
C ARG A 65 17.89 2.47 -15.17
N PRO A 66 17.24 3.44 -15.84
CA PRO A 66 17.88 4.18 -16.91
C PRO A 66 19.14 4.90 -16.41
#